data_AF-A0A392P4A6-F1
#
_entry.id   AF-A0A392P4A6-F1
#
_cell.length_a   1.000
_cell.length_b   1.000
_cell.length_c   1.000
_cell.angle_alpha   90.00
_cell.angle_beta   90.00
_cell.angle_gamma   90.00
#
_symmetry.space_group_name_H-M   'P 1'
#
loop_
_entity.id
_entity.type
_entity.pdbx_description
1 polymer ?
#
loop_
_entity_poly.entity_id
_entity_poly.type
_entity_poly.pdbx_seq_one_letter_code
_entity_poly.pdbx_strand_id
1 'polypeptide(L)' 'GCDASVLLNKTATIDSEQDASPNSNSLRGLDVINNIKTAVEKACPNTVSCADILTLAAGISSVLVHMFS' A
#
# COMPACT_ATOMS: atom_id res chain seq x y z
N GLY A 1 12.51 1.99 2.62
CA GLY A 1 12.54 2.95 1.49
C GLY A 1 11.12 3.12 0.99
N CYS A 2 10.90 3.28 -0.32
CA CYS A 2 9.57 3.12 -0.95
C CYS A 2 9.48 1.75 -1.62
N ASP A 3 9.62 0.69 -0.83
CA ASP A 3 9.85 -0.70 -1.25
C ASP A 3 8.70 -1.63 -0.85
N ALA A 4 7.59 -1.07 -0.36
CA ALA A 4 6.39 -1.79 0.07
C ALA A 4 6.60 -2.77 1.25
N SER A 5 7.71 -2.67 1.97
CA SER A 5 8.00 -3.49 3.15
C SER A 5 6.89 -3.39 4.22
N VAL A 6 6.29 -2.20 4.36
CA VAL A 6 5.17 -1.94 5.27
C VAL A 6 3.91 -2.78 4.98
N LEU A 7 3.76 -3.30 3.77
CA LEU A 7 2.61 -4.13 3.40
C LEU A 7 2.79 -5.60 3.81
N LEU A 8 3.98 -6.00 4.28
CA LEU A 8 4.25 -7.38 4.67
C LEU A 8 3.64 -7.68 6.04
N ASN A 9 2.87 -8.77 6.10
CA ASN A 9 2.35 -9.29 7.36
C ASN A 9 3.45 -10.02 8.13
N LYS A 10 3.27 -10.10 9.45
CA LYS A 10 4.17 -10.85 10.33
C LYS A 10 4.20 -12.31 9.92
N THR A 11 5.40 -12.90 9.90
CA THR A 11 5.62 -14.33 9.67
C THR A 11 6.49 -14.89 10.80
N ALA A 12 6.85 -16.18 10.72
CA ALA A 12 7.74 -16.79 11.71
C ALA A 12 9.16 -16.18 11.72
N THR A 13 9.58 -15.55 10.62
CA THR A 13 10.94 -15.04 10.44
C THR A 13 11.01 -13.53 10.20
N ILE A 14 9.86 -12.87 10.06
CA ILE A 14 9.76 -11.44 9.73
C ILE A 14 8.77 -10.79 10.68
N ASP A 15 9.24 -9.81 11.45
CA ASP A 15 8.37 -8.89 12.16
C ASP A 15 7.81 -7.84 11.19
N SER A 16 6.51 -7.56 11.32
CA SER A 16 5.85 -6.61 10.44
C SER A 16 6.12 -5.18 10.88
N GLU A 17 6.39 -4.30 9.92
CA GLU A 17 6.41 -2.85 10.18
C GLU A 17 5.01 -2.32 10.56
N GLN A 18 3.93 -3.06 10.27
CA GLN A 18 2.58 -2.69 10.70
C GLN A 18 2.45 -2.69 12.24
N ASP A 19 3.21 -3.54 12.92
CA ASP A 19 3.22 -3.65 14.38
C ASP A 19 4.21 -2.66 15.04
N ALA A 20 4.99 -1.93 14.25
CA ALA A 20 5.92 -0.94 14.77
C ALA A 20 5.14 0.18 15.50
N SER A 21 5.73 0.72 16.59
CA SER A 21 5.09 1.77 17.40
C SER A 21 4.42 2.92 16.62
N PRO A 22 5.00 3.49 15.53
CA PRO A 22 4.33 4.56 14.77
C PRO A 22 3.13 4.08 13.93
N ASN A 23 3.06 2.79 13.60
CA ASN A 23 2.07 2.20 12.69
C ASN A 23 0.98 1.42 13.43
N SER A 24 1.29 0.83 14.58
CA SER A 24 0.35 0.05 15.39
C SER A 24 -0.85 0.92 15.79
N ASN A 25 -2.06 0.49 15.43
CA ASN A 25 -3.31 1.23 15.62
C ASN A 25 -3.36 2.62 14.95
N SER A 26 -2.50 2.89 13.97
CA SER A 26 -2.36 4.19 13.28
C SER A 26 -2.43 4.05 11.76
N LEU A 27 -1.66 3.10 11.21
CA LEU A 27 -1.63 2.78 9.79
C LEU A 27 -2.99 2.22 9.34
N ARG A 28 -3.46 2.64 8.16
CA ARG A 28 -4.80 2.33 7.64
C ARG A 28 -4.81 2.28 6.11
N GLY A 29 -5.87 1.72 5.54
CA GLY A 29 -6.06 1.62 4.09
C GLY A 29 -5.35 0.44 3.41
N LEU A 30 -4.84 -0.52 4.18
CA LEU A 30 -4.16 -1.72 3.65
C LEU A 30 -5.09 -2.58 2.79
N ASP A 31 -6.37 -2.65 3.17
CA ASP A 31 -7.44 -3.31 2.42
C ASP A 31 -7.68 -2.65 1.06
N VAL A 32 -7.66 -1.32 1.01
CA VAL A 32 -7.79 -0.55 -0.24
C VAL A 32 -6.62 -0.86 -1.18
N ILE A 33 -5.39 -0.87 -0.66
CA ILE A 33 -4.20 -1.24 -1.45
C ILE A 33 -4.29 -2.67 -1.97
N ASN A 34 -4.76 -3.62 -1.16
CA ASN A 34 -4.99 -5.00 -1.60
C ASN A 34 -6.01 -5.08 -2.73
N ASN A 35 -7.13 -4.35 -2.62
CA ASN A 35 -8.14 -4.30 -3.68
C ASN A 35 -7.59 -3.73 -4.99
N ILE A 36 -6.77 -2.67 -4.92
CA ILE A 36 -6.08 -2.11 -6.10
C ILE A 36 -5.16 -3.17 -6.70
N LYS A 37 -4.32 -3.84 -5.90
CA LYS A 37 -3.41 -4.89 -6.40
C LYS A 37 -4.17 -6.04 -7.05
N THR A 38 -5.27 -6.50 -6.45
CA THR A 38 -6.12 -7.56 -7.03
C THR A 38 -6.71 -7.14 -8.37
N ALA A 39 -7.22 -5.90 -8.48
CA ALA A 39 -7.77 -5.39 -9.74
C ALA A 39 -6.68 -5.25 -10.82
N VAL A 40 -5.51 -4.75 -10.45
CA VAL A 40 -4.36 -4.58 -11.35
C VAL A 40 -3.85 -5.95 -11.83
N GLU A 41 -3.68 -6.93 -10.94
CA GLU A 41 -3.24 -8.27 -11.31
C GLU A 41 -4.24 -8.99 -12.23
N LYS A 42 -5.53 -8.71 -12.10
CA LYS A 42 -6.56 -9.22 -13.02
C LYS A 42 -6.41 -8.64 -14.43
N ALA A 43 -5.96 -7.39 -14.55
CA ALA A 43 -5.78 -6.72 -15.83
C ALA A 43 -4.40 -6.99 -16.46
N CYS A 44 -3.35 -6.97 -15.65
CA CYS A 44 -1.96 -7.15 -16.06
C CYS A 44 -1.18 -7.95 -15.00
N PRO A 45 -1.19 -9.30 -15.09
CA PRO A 45 -0.52 -10.17 -14.13
C PRO A 45 0.97 -9.88 -14.00
N ASN A 46 1.49 -9.88 -12.77
CA ASN A 46 2.90 -9.73 -12.39
C ASN A 46 3.62 -8.51 -13.02
N THR A 47 2.87 -7.46 -13.38
CA THR A 47 3.42 -6.32 -14.13
C THR A 47 3.73 -5.13 -13.23
N VAL A 48 2.82 -4.80 -12.30
CA VAL A 48 2.94 -3.59 -11.47
C VAL A 48 3.35 -3.96 -10.05
N SER A 49 4.41 -3.32 -9.54
CA SER A 49 4.90 -3.59 -8.18
C SER A 49 3.98 -2.97 -7.12
N CYS A 50 3.99 -3.50 -5.91
CA CYS A 50 3.23 -2.91 -4.79
C CYS A 50 3.76 -1.52 -4.40
N ALA A 51 5.06 -1.27 -4.61
CA ALA A 51 5.68 0.03 -4.37
C ALA A 51 5.16 1.10 -5.35
N ASP A 52 5.00 0.74 -6.63
CA ASP A 52 4.42 1.63 -7.63
C ASP A 52 2.94 1.90 -7.34
N ILE A 53 2.19 0.90 -6.89
CA ILE A 53 0.79 1.08 -6.46
C ILE A 53 0.68 2.11 -5.34
N LEU A 54 1.53 2.02 -4.29
CA LEU A 54 1.54 3.00 -3.21
C LEU A 54 1.87 4.41 -3.72
N THR A 55 2.87 4.51 -4.59
CA THR A 55 3.30 5.79 -5.18
C THR A 55 2.19 6.44 -6.02
N LEU A 56 1.55 5.65 -6.88
CA LEU A 56 0.45 6.12 -7.72
C LEU A 56 -0.79 6.46 -6.90
N ALA A 57 -1.16 5.62 -5.93
CA ALA A 57 -2.31 5.87 -5.06
C ALA A 57 -2.14 7.17 -4.26
N ALA A 58 -0.94 7.43 -3.72
CA ALA A 58 -0.64 8.68 -3.02
C ALA A 58 -0.75 9.90 -3.94
N GLY A 59 -0.19 9.83 -5.16
CA GLY A 59 -0.25 10.92 -6.14
C GLY A 59 -1.68 11.20 -6.63
N ILE A 60 -2.48 10.16 -6.89
CA ILE A 60 -3.88 10.32 -7.28
C ILE A 60 -4.70 10.88 -6.12
N SER A 61 -4.46 10.40 -4.90
CA SER A 61 -5.19 10.89 -3.72
C SER A 61 -4.96 12.38 -3.48
N SER A 62 -3.72 12.87 -3.62
CA SER A 62 -3.39 14.29 -3.45
C SER A 62 -4.05 15.17 -4.51
N VAL A 63 -4.03 14.75 -5.78
CA VAL A 63 -4.71 15.44 -6.88
C VAL A 63 -6.23 15.45 -6.63
N LEU A 64 -6.79 14.32 -6.19
CA LEU A 64 -8.22 14.19 -5.93
C LEU A 64 -8.66 15.15 -4.83
N VAL A 65 -7.98 15.18 -3.68
CA VAL A 65 -8.35 16.09 -2.58
C VAL A 65 -8.12 17.56 -2.91
N HIS A 66 -7.11 17.87 -3.73
CA HIS A 66 -6.86 19.24 -4.18
C HIS A 66 -7.93 19.75 -5.15
N MET A 67 -8.50 18.88 -5.99
CA MET A 67 -9.64 19.22 -6.86
C MET A 67 -10.90 19.59 -6.06
N PHE A 68 -11.01 19.13 -4.82
CA PHE A 68 -12.17 19.34 -3.95
C PHE A 68 -11.93 20.39 -2.84
N SER A 69 -10.77 21.05 -2.83
CA SER A 69 -10.45 22.15 -1.92
C SER A 69 -10.57 23.50 -2.65
#